data_AF-A0A7J9WSM4-F1
#
_entry.id   AF-A0A7J9WSM4-F1
#
_cell.length_a   1.000
_cell.length_b   1.000
_cell.length_c   1.000
_cell.angle_alpha   90.00
_cell.angle_beta   90.00
_cell.angle_gamma   90.00
#
_symmetry.space_group_name_H-M   'P 1'
#
loop_
_entity.id
_entity.type
_entity.pdbx_description
1 polymer ?
#
loop_
_entity_poly.entity_id
_entity_poly.type
_entity_poly.pdbx_seq_one_letter_code
_entity_poly.pdbx_strand_id
1 'polypeptide(L)' 'MLSAANTGGLDNDAEIQLGQLRIFPAQFQASYASVPLELTNLEFRLLTLFSRNPGPGAQSRAHLATGVGWKSARVNH' A
#
# COMPACT_ATOMS: atom_id res chain seq x y z
N MET A 1 0.51 -24.48 25.83
CA MET A 1 -0.24 -23.86 24.71
C MET A 1 -1.14 -22.79 25.29
N LEU A 2 -0.83 -21.52 25.09
CA LEU A 2 -1.76 -20.41 25.29
C LEU A 2 -1.44 -19.33 24.26
N SER A 3 -2.49 -18.95 23.54
CA SER A 3 -2.53 -18.04 22.41
C SER A 3 -2.10 -16.63 22.82
N ALA A 4 -1.04 -16.11 22.22
CA ALA A 4 -0.68 -14.71 22.36
C ALA A 4 -1.64 -13.87 21.52
N ALA A 5 -2.37 -12.99 22.19
CA ALA A 5 -3.18 -11.96 21.57
C ALA A 5 -2.33 -11.19 20.54
N ASN A 6 -2.80 -11.18 19.30
CA ASN A 6 -2.24 -10.42 18.19
C ASN A 6 -2.10 -8.95 18.60
N THR A 7 -0.89 -8.55 18.97
CA THR A 7 -0.56 -7.20 19.42
C THR A 7 -0.52 -6.32 18.17
N GLY A 8 -1.66 -5.71 17.85
CA GLY A 8 -1.82 -4.77 16.74
C GLY A 8 -1.11 -3.43 17.02
N GLY A 9 0.21 -3.47 17.13
CA GLY A 9 1.04 -2.30 17.42
C GLY A 9 2.38 -2.34 16.69
N LEU A 10 2.62 -1.26 15.93
CA LEU A 10 3.92 -0.59 15.78
C LEU A 10 4.91 -1.02 14.69
N ASP A 11 4.42 -1.37 13.48
CA ASP A 11 5.23 -1.21 12.26
C ASP A 11 4.84 0.09 11.50
N ASN A 12 4.61 1.18 12.25
CA ASN A 12 4.21 2.48 11.68
C ASN A 12 5.36 3.23 10.97
N ASP A 13 6.56 2.68 10.95
CA ASP A 13 7.74 3.30 10.35
C ASP A 13 8.27 2.56 9.11
N ALA A 14 7.59 1.48 8.69
CA ALA A 14 7.93 0.76 7.48
C ALA A 14 7.74 1.64 6.23
N GLU A 15 8.65 1.51 5.26
CA GLU A 15 8.52 2.14 3.95
C GLU A 15 7.22 1.67 3.28
N ILE A 16 6.43 2.62 2.77
CA ILE A 16 5.21 2.33 2.03
C ILE A 16 5.50 2.53 0.55
N GLN A 17 5.44 1.45 -0.23
CA GLN A 17 5.62 1.48 -1.67
C GLN A 17 4.29 1.23 -2.40
N LEU A 18 3.88 2.18 -3.25
CA LEU A 18 2.68 2.12 -4.07
C LEU A 18 3.02 2.45 -5.53
N GLY A 19 3.37 1.41 -6.31
CA GLY A 19 3.85 1.59 -7.67
C GLY A 19 5.13 2.42 -7.70
N GLN A 20 5.07 3.62 -8.27
CA GLN A 20 6.19 4.57 -8.35
C GLN A 20 6.29 5.51 -7.14
N LEU A 21 5.28 5.52 -6.26
CA LEU A 21 5.28 6.30 -5.03
C LEU A 21 6.01 5.52 -3.93
N ARG A 22 6.95 6.18 -3.27
CA ARG A 22 7.62 5.69 -2.05
C ARG A 22 7.43 6.70 -0.93
N ILE A 23 7.02 6.23 0.24
CA ILE A 23 6.82 7.04 1.44
C ILE A 23 7.71 6.46 2.53
N PHE A 24 8.45 7.34 3.19
CA PHE A 24 9.38 7.07 4.27
C PHE A 24 8.85 7.75 5.54
N PRO A 25 7.93 7.11 6.31
CA PRO A 25 7.24 7.77 7.43
C PRO A 25 8.20 8.24 8.53
N ALA A 26 9.23 7.44 8.83
CA ALA A 26 10.22 7.76 9.85
C ALA A 26 11.05 9.02 9.51
N GLN A 27 11.30 9.25 8.22
CA GLN A 27 12.06 10.40 7.70
C GLN A 27 11.17 11.58 7.33
N PHE A 28 9.84 11.40 7.34
CA PHE A 28 8.87 12.39 6.87
C PHE A 28 9.12 12.81 5.39
N GLN A 29 9.47 11.84 4.53
CA GLN A 29 9.82 12.06 3.13
C GLN A 29 8.99 11.20 2.19
N ALA A 30 8.71 11.72 0.99
CA ALA A 30 8.06 10.97 -0.08
C ALA A 30 8.72 11.26 -1.43
N SER A 31 8.67 10.29 -2.34
CA SER A 31 9.16 10.45 -3.71
C SER A 31 8.23 9.75 -4.71
N TYR A 32 8.13 10.32 -5.91
CA TYR A 32 7.40 9.73 -7.03
C TYR A 32 8.35 9.55 -8.21
N ALA A 33 8.50 8.32 -8.69
CA ALA A 33 9.42 7.98 -9.79
C ALA A 33 10.86 8.52 -9.54
N SER A 34 11.33 8.42 -8.29
CA SER A 34 12.63 8.92 -7.82
C SER A 34 12.77 10.45 -7.74
N VAL A 35 11.69 11.20 -7.97
CA VAL A 35 11.64 12.64 -7.75
C VAL A 35 11.12 12.91 -6.33
N PRO A 36 11.87 13.60 -5.46
CA PRO A 36 11.39 14.01 -4.14
C PRO A 36 10.15 14.90 -4.23
N LEU A 37 9.18 14.69 -3.34
CA LEU A 37 7.99 15.53 -3.25
C LEU A 37 8.17 16.54 -2.11
N GLU A 38 7.99 17.82 -2.41
CA GLU A 38 7.87 18.87 -1.40
C GLU A 38 6.42 18.90 -0.91
N LEU A 39 6.21 18.41 0.32
CA LEU A 39 4.89 18.33 0.95
C LEU A 39 4.91 19.08 2.27
N THR A 40 3.82 19.78 2.56
CA THR A 40 3.56 20.28 3.91
C THR A 40 3.32 19.12 4.89
N ASN A 41 3.38 19.41 6.18
CA ASN A 41 3.15 18.39 7.21
C ASN A 41 1.76 17.74 7.10
N LEU A 42 0.74 18.54 6.79
CA LEU A 42 -0.62 18.05 6.63
C LEU A 42 -0.77 17.15 5.41
N GLU A 43 -0.21 17.56 4.27
CA GLU A 43 -0.26 16.79 3.03
C GLU A 43 0.45 15.44 3.17
N PHE A 44 1.61 15.43 3.81
CA PHE A 44 2.34 14.18 4.07
C PHE A 44 1.53 13.21 4.94
N ARG A 45 0.88 13.72 6.01
CA ARG A 45 0.03 12.90 6.89
C ARG A 45 -1.17 12.33 6.14
N LEU A 46 -1.84 13.13 5.32
CA LEU A 46 -2.97 12.69 4.50
C LEU A 46 -2.53 11.62 3.49
N LEU A 47 -1.42 11.86 2.79
CA LEU A 47 -0.85 10.90 1.85
C LEU A 47 -0.55 9.56 2.52
N THR A 48 0.09 9.60 3.70
CA THR A 48 0.41 8.41 4.50
C THR A 48 -0.87 7.68 4.93
N LEU A 49 -1.90 8.41 5.37
CA LEU A 49 -3.19 7.85 5.76
C LEU A 49 -3.86 7.12 4.60
N PHE A 50 -3.95 7.75 3.42
CA PHE A 50 -4.54 7.15 2.23
C PHE A 50 -3.74 5.95 1.72
N SER A 51 -2.43 6.00 1.86
CA SER A 51 -1.54 4.93 1.42
C SER A 51 -1.65 3.67 2.29
N ARG A 52 -1.96 3.83 3.59
CA ARG A 52 -2.20 2.70 4.52
C ARG A 52 -3.59 2.11 4.43
N ASN A 53 -4.56 2.89 3.96
CA ASN A 53 -5.95 2.48 3.84
C ASN A 53 -6.39 2.55 2.38
N PRO A 54 -5.75 1.77 1.48
CA PRO A 54 -6.13 1.76 0.08
C PRO A 54 -7.59 1.30 -0.04
N GLY A 55 -8.42 2.09 -0.73
CA GLY A 55 -9.83 1.75 -0.93
C GLY A 55 -10.02 0.40 -1.64
N PRO A 56 -11.25 -0.16 -1.66
CA PRO A 56 -11.53 -1.51 -2.16
C PRO A 56 -11.06 -1.77 -3.62
N GLY A 57 -10.89 -0.73 -4.44
CA GLY A 57 -10.36 -0.85 -5.81
C GLY A 57 -8.83 -1.01 -5.92
N ALA A 58 -8.07 -0.67 -4.89
CA ALA A 58 -6.60 -0.74 -4.88
C ALA A 58 -6.08 -2.12 -4.40
N GLN A 59 -6.87 -2.87 -3.62
CA GLN A 59 -6.54 -4.25 -3.24
C GLN A 59 -6.65 -5.23 -4.41
N SER A 60 -7.60 -5.01 -5.33
CA SER A 60 -7.81 -5.89 -6.49
C SER A 60 -6.68 -5.82 -7.53
N ARG A 61 -5.91 -4.74 -7.60
CA ARG A 61 -4.79 -4.61 -8.57
C ARG A 61 -3.49 -5.23 -8.06
N ALA A 62 -3.23 -5.19 -6.75
CA ALA A 62 -2.08 -5.87 -6.14
C ALA A 62 -2.20 -7.40 -6.24
N HIS A 63 -3.43 -7.93 -6.19
CA HIS A 63 -3.70 -9.37 -6.35
C HIS A 63 -3.53 -9.87 -7.80
N LEU A 64 -3.64 -8.98 -8.80
CA LEU A 64 -3.48 -9.35 -10.22
C LEU A 64 -2.01 -9.41 -10.66
N ALA A 65 -1.09 -8.79 -9.91
CA ALA A 65 0.34 -8.85 -10.19
C ALA A 65 0.98 -10.19 -9.73
N THR A 66 0.28 -10.97 -8.92
CA THR A 66 0.72 -12.28 -8.41
C THR A 66 -0.11 -13.40 -9.05
N GLY A 67 0.11 -13.61 -10.35
CA GLY A 67 -0.27 -14.80 -11.13
C GLY A 67 -1.45 -15.65 -10.63
N VAL A 68 -2.66 -15.36 -11.10
CA VAL A 68 -3.74 -16.36 -11.17
C VAL A 68 -4.41 -16.23 -12.53
N GLY A 69 -4.26 -17.30 -13.32
CA GLY A 69 -4.65 -17.36 -14.72
C GLY A 69 -6.12 -17.02 -14.95
N TRP A 70 -6.36 -16.15 -15.92
CA TRP A 70 -7.65 -16.04 -16.60
C TRP A 70 -7.92 -17.35 -17.32
N LYS A 71 -8.51 -18.33 -16.62
CA LYS A 71 -9.25 -19.39 -17.29
C LYS A 71 -10.50 -18.73 -17.87
N SER A 72 -10.40 -18.43 -19.16
CA SER A 72 -11.52 -18.11 -20.04
C SER A 72 -12.66 -19.09 -19.80
N ALA A 73 -13.72 -18.63 -19.14
CA ALA A 73 -15.03 -19.25 -19.28
C ALA A 73 -15.55 -18.89 -20.67
N ARG A 74 -15.17 -19.67 -21.69
CA ARG A 74 -15.97 -19.71 -22.92
C ARG A 74 -17.29 -20.37 -22.55
N VAL A 75 -18.34 -19.57 -22.45
CA VAL A 75 -19.71 -20.09 -22.44
C VAL A 75 -20.05 -20.42 -23.90
N ASN A 76 -19.90 -21.70 -24.25
CA ASN A 76 -20.61 -22.32 -25.36
C ASN A 76 -21.78 -23.07 -24.73
N HIS A 77 -23.02 -22.62 -24.95
CA HIS A 77 -24.09 -23.42 -25.58
C HIS A 77 -25.37 -22.59 -25.75
#